data_AF-A0A2V8BYL8-F1
#
_entry.id   AF-A0A2V8BYL8-F1
#
_cell.length_a   1.000
_cell.length_b   1.000
_cell.length_c   1.000
_cell.angle_alpha   90.00
_cell.angle_beta   90.00
_cell.angle_gamma   90.00
#
_symmetry.space_group_name_H-M   'P 1'
#
loop_
_entity.id
_entity.type
_entity.pdbx_description
1 polymer ?
#
loop_
_entity_poly.entity_id
_entity_poly.type
_entity_poly.pdbx_seq_one_letter_code
_entity_poly.pdbx_strand_id
1 'polypeptide(L)'
;MRKHVEKVVRERLKQKNTVRNVQLFVLFLLAVAAAVPLSVIAQQAYPPNGSTFPTVTLNGSPATQQPAPNPPNQQSNWNTQLAGHDDLQGRSAYQPLIINENGREIAYVGHHTGSAMNSLTGKVEPNGTSIVDVTDVAHPRYLAHIPGSSEGGEEGGGAQMVRVCSGSVLPHGVRGKWYLLRPNGSVSHEIYDVTDPAHPARLTTVVEGLTGTHKSWWECDTGIAYLVGNSRPEGWTGGNHMKIYDLSDPAKPVYIRDFGLLGSQPGATSHEGLGNATGIHGPISAGPGKNRVYAAYGTGANGVIQILDRQKLLTAFKNPLKPTTEEMLAAGSRIPGLHGEGITEETGPPDRSFGSVPRRSLRPRSGAWRRRRWCSRTRRPSGTAPGIPRGHHQRSGAMEHCDVPRARR
;
A
#
# COMPACT_ATOMS: atom_id res chain seq x y z
N MET A 1 -62.38 13.58 -53.11
CA MET A 1 -61.15 14.41 -53.23
C MET A 1 -60.65 14.94 -51.88
N ARG A 2 -61.46 15.67 -51.09
CA ARG A 2 -61.06 16.28 -49.79
C ARG A 2 -60.46 15.31 -48.75
N LYS A 3 -61.09 14.13 -48.56
CA LYS A 3 -60.59 13.09 -47.63
C LYS A 3 -59.24 12.49 -48.03
N HIS A 4 -58.91 12.47 -49.32
CA HIS A 4 -57.64 11.93 -49.82
C HIS A 4 -56.50 12.93 -49.59
N VAL A 5 -56.76 14.22 -49.81
CA VAL A 5 -55.80 15.30 -49.55
C VAL A 5 -55.47 15.38 -48.05
N GLU A 6 -56.46 15.29 -47.17
CA GLU A 6 -56.22 15.28 -45.72
C GLU A 6 -55.38 14.09 -45.25
N LYS A 7 -55.57 12.91 -45.84
CA LYS A 7 -54.76 11.72 -45.53
C LYS A 7 -53.31 11.93 -45.95
N VAL A 8 -53.06 12.45 -47.15
CA VAL A 8 -51.71 12.73 -47.67
C VAL A 8 -51.00 13.80 -46.85
N VAL A 9 -51.70 14.85 -46.42
CA VAL A 9 -51.12 15.90 -45.55
C VAL A 9 -50.76 15.33 -44.18
N ARG A 10 -51.62 14.48 -43.60
CA ARG A 10 -51.38 13.87 -42.29
C ARG A 10 -50.21 12.88 -42.30
N GLU A 11 -50.07 12.10 -43.38
CA GLU A 11 -48.93 11.21 -43.63
C GLU A 11 -47.63 12.00 -43.78
N ARG A 12 -47.62 13.08 -44.58
CA ARG A 12 -46.44 13.94 -44.75
C ARG A 12 -46.03 14.66 -43.45
N LEU A 13 -46.98 15.06 -42.61
CA LEU A 13 -46.70 15.64 -41.29
C LEU A 13 -46.11 14.62 -40.32
N LYS A 14 -46.62 13.38 -40.30
CA LYS A 14 -46.02 12.29 -39.53
C LYS A 14 -44.59 12.02 -39.97
N GLN A 15 -44.34 11.92 -41.27
CA GLN A 15 -43.00 11.68 -41.81
C GLN A 15 -42.02 12.81 -41.48
N LYS A 16 -42.44 14.08 -41.58
CA LYS A 16 -41.62 15.23 -41.15
C LYS A 16 -41.29 15.20 -39.65
N ASN A 17 -42.25 14.83 -38.80
CA ASN A 17 -42.02 14.74 -37.36
C ASN A 17 -41.11 13.56 -36.99
N THR A 18 -41.21 12.43 -37.69
CA THR A 18 -40.29 11.30 -37.51
C THR A 18 -38.87 11.67 -37.91
N VAL A 19 -38.66 12.34 -39.05
CA VAL A 19 -37.32 12.77 -39.49
C VAL A 19 -36.72 13.80 -38.52
N ARG A 20 -37.52 14.76 -38.04
CA ARG A 20 -37.08 15.75 -37.05
C ARG A 20 -36.72 15.11 -35.70
N ASN A 21 -37.49 14.11 -35.26
CA ASN A 21 -37.19 13.37 -34.03
C ASN A 21 -35.94 12.51 -34.16
N VAL A 22 -35.70 11.88 -35.32
CA VAL A 22 -34.45 11.13 -35.59
C VAL A 22 -33.25 12.09 -35.65
N GLN A 23 -33.36 13.27 -36.27
CA GLN A 23 -32.29 14.27 -36.25
C GLN A 23 -31.98 14.77 -34.85
N LEU A 24 -33.01 15.05 -34.02
CA LEU A 24 -32.83 15.42 -32.62
C LEU A 24 -32.18 14.29 -31.79
N PHE A 25 -32.54 13.04 -32.06
CA PHE A 25 -31.96 11.88 -31.38
C PHE A 25 -30.50 11.62 -31.78
N VAL A 26 -30.16 11.82 -33.07
CA VAL A 26 -28.78 11.72 -33.56
C VAL A 26 -27.91 12.88 -33.05
N LEU A 27 -28.45 14.10 -32.99
CA LEU A 27 -27.77 15.25 -32.36
C LEU A 27 -27.57 15.06 -30.86
N PHE A 28 -28.53 14.43 -30.16
CA PHE A 28 -28.40 14.09 -28.75
C PHE A 28 -27.36 12.99 -28.52
N LEU A 29 -27.32 11.96 -29.37
CA LEU A 29 -26.28 10.92 -29.32
C LEU A 29 -24.88 11.47 -29.63
N LEU A 30 -24.75 12.41 -30.58
CA LEU A 30 -23.49 13.10 -30.86
C LEU A 30 -23.07 14.03 -29.72
N ALA A 31 -24.01 14.69 -29.05
CA ALA A 31 -23.74 15.52 -27.88
C ALA A 31 -23.35 14.68 -26.64
N VAL A 32 -23.94 13.48 -26.46
CA VAL A 32 -23.57 12.54 -25.40
C VAL A 32 -22.22 11.87 -25.68
N ALA A 33 -21.89 11.61 -26.95
CA ALA A 33 -20.57 11.12 -27.35
C ALA A 33 -19.46 12.19 -27.21
N ALA A 34 -19.81 13.48 -27.36
CA ALA A 34 -18.89 14.61 -27.15
C ALA A 34 -18.85 15.11 -25.69
N ALA A 35 -19.76 14.63 -24.84
CA ALA A 35 -19.82 14.94 -23.41
C ALA A 35 -19.39 13.75 -22.54
N VAL A 36 -18.49 12.89 -23.06
CA VAL A 36 -17.54 12.24 -22.15
C VAL A 36 -16.74 13.39 -21.54
N PRO A 37 -16.79 13.60 -20.23
CA PRO A 37 -15.96 14.63 -19.62
C PRO A 37 -14.54 14.35 -20.05
N LEU A 38 -13.88 15.33 -20.69
CA LEU A 38 -12.44 15.31 -20.95
C LEU A 38 -11.62 15.06 -19.65
N SER A 39 -12.27 15.08 -18.48
CA SER A 39 -11.75 14.66 -17.18
C SER A 39 -11.67 13.14 -16.95
N VAL A 40 -12.20 12.27 -17.84
CA VAL A 40 -12.01 10.80 -17.73
C VAL A 40 -10.73 10.32 -18.43
N ILE A 41 -10.14 11.14 -19.32
CA ILE A 41 -8.89 10.82 -20.01
C ILE A 41 -7.66 11.38 -19.29
N ALA A 42 -7.85 12.27 -18.31
CA ALA A 42 -6.82 12.60 -17.34
C ALA A 42 -6.74 11.51 -16.25
N GLN A 43 -6.57 10.24 -16.65
CA GLN A 43 -5.64 9.42 -15.89
C GLN A 43 -4.34 10.21 -15.91
N GLN A 44 -3.98 10.84 -14.79
CA GLN A 44 -2.60 11.29 -14.59
C GLN A 44 -1.75 10.11 -15.02
N ALA A 45 -1.11 10.23 -16.18
CA ALA A 45 -0.16 9.25 -16.64
C ALA A 45 0.88 9.19 -15.54
N TYR A 46 0.77 8.18 -14.68
CA TYR A 46 1.62 8.06 -13.51
C TYR A 46 3.04 8.05 -14.06
N PRO A 47 3.90 9.03 -13.71
CA PRO A 47 5.30 8.98 -14.12
C PRO A 47 5.83 7.60 -13.74
N PRO A 48 6.41 6.85 -14.70
CA PRO A 48 7.23 7.38 -15.77
C PRO A 48 6.67 7.22 -17.21
N ASN A 49 5.36 7.17 -17.44
CA ASN A 49 4.84 6.96 -18.79
C ASN A 49 4.44 8.28 -19.49
N GLY A 50 5.14 8.62 -20.59
CA GLY A 50 4.83 9.78 -21.45
C GLY A 50 5.95 10.05 -22.44
N SER A 51 5.66 10.65 -23.60
CA SER A 51 6.66 10.95 -24.65
C SER A 51 7.73 11.96 -24.21
N THR A 52 7.52 12.64 -23.09
CA THR A 52 8.47 13.56 -22.45
C THR A 52 9.50 12.86 -21.56
N PHE A 53 9.33 11.58 -21.25
CA PHE A 53 10.29 10.80 -20.48
C PHE A 53 11.15 9.96 -21.44
N PRO A 54 12.49 10.14 -21.44
CA PRO A 54 13.36 9.35 -22.30
C PRO A 54 13.26 7.87 -21.92
N THR A 55 13.09 6.99 -22.91
CA THR A 55 13.23 5.55 -22.71
C THR A 55 14.65 5.27 -22.24
N VAL A 56 14.80 4.78 -21.01
CA VAL A 56 16.11 4.36 -20.50
C VAL A 56 16.47 3.03 -21.13
N THR A 57 17.34 3.06 -22.14
CA THR A 57 17.89 1.86 -22.77
C THR A 57 19.24 1.55 -22.12
N LEU A 58 19.38 0.35 -21.53
CA LEU A 58 20.64 -0.10 -20.92
C LEU A 58 21.65 -0.46 -22.02
N ASN A 59 22.27 0.55 -22.64
CA ASN A 59 23.17 0.41 -23.80
C ASN A 59 24.60 -0.01 -23.43
N GLY A 60 24.86 -0.47 -22.20
CA GLY A 60 26.19 -0.89 -21.76
C GLY A 60 27.20 0.26 -21.58
N SER A 61 26.74 1.52 -21.44
CA SER A 61 27.62 2.64 -21.08
C SER A 61 28.37 2.34 -19.77
N PRO A 62 29.64 2.78 -19.62
CA PRO A 62 30.38 2.60 -18.39
C PRO A 62 29.62 3.18 -17.20
N ALA A 63 29.56 2.46 -16.09
CA ALA A 63 28.96 2.98 -14.87
C ALA A 63 29.68 4.27 -14.47
N THR A 64 28.94 5.37 -14.34
CA THR A 64 29.48 6.61 -13.77
C THR A 64 29.96 6.31 -12.36
N GLN A 65 31.15 6.79 -11.99
CA GLN A 65 31.70 6.55 -10.66
C GLN A 65 30.92 7.36 -9.62
N GLN A 66 30.27 6.67 -8.67
CA GLN A 66 29.61 7.31 -7.54
C GLN A 66 30.64 7.92 -6.60
N PRO A 67 30.51 9.20 -6.19
CA PRO A 67 31.37 9.78 -5.17
C PRO A 67 31.10 9.13 -3.81
N ALA A 68 32.12 9.10 -2.95
CA ALA A 68 31.93 8.67 -1.56
C ALA A 68 30.92 9.61 -0.87
N PRO A 69 30.04 9.08 0.01
CA PRO A 69 29.16 9.94 0.79
C PRO A 69 29.98 10.84 1.73
N ASN A 70 29.52 12.06 1.90
CA ASN A 70 29.99 12.97 2.94
C ASN A 70 29.64 12.41 4.34
N PRO A 71 30.22 12.97 5.43
CA PRO A 71 29.84 12.58 6.79
C PRO A 71 28.32 12.68 7.05
N PRO A 72 27.74 11.92 8.01
CA PRO A 72 26.29 11.85 8.24
C PRO A 72 25.59 13.18 8.52
N ASN A 73 26.33 14.20 8.96
CA ASN A 73 25.84 15.55 9.23
C ASN A 73 26.00 16.51 8.04
N GLN A 74 26.33 16.00 6.85
CA GLN A 74 26.48 16.78 5.64
C GLN A 74 25.68 16.14 4.50
N GLN A 75 25.09 16.98 3.66
CA GLN A 75 24.39 16.51 2.47
C GLN A 75 25.36 15.75 1.56
N SER A 76 24.95 14.57 1.13
CA SER A 76 25.57 13.83 0.03
C SER A 76 24.62 13.81 -1.15
N ASN A 77 25.09 14.12 -2.34
CA ASN A 77 24.28 14.09 -3.56
C ASN A 77 25.10 13.56 -4.73
N TRP A 78 24.45 12.86 -5.65
CA TRP A 78 25.06 12.39 -6.89
C TRP A 78 24.01 12.36 -7.98
N ASN A 79 24.21 13.16 -9.04
CA ASN A 79 23.23 13.39 -10.11
C ASN A 79 21.85 13.85 -9.60
N THR A 80 21.82 14.45 -8.42
CA THR A 80 20.64 15.02 -7.76
C THR A 80 21.02 16.30 -7.03
N GLN A 81 20.02 17.15 -6.76
CA GLN A 81 20.16 18.34 -5.92
C GLN A 81 19.01 18.36 -4.91
N LEU A 82 19.30 18.72 -3.66
CA LEU A 82 18.26 18.95 -2.66
C LEU A 82 17.53 20.25 -3.02
N ALA A 83 16.23 20.14 -3.30
CA ALA A 83 15.38 21.29 -3.63
C ALA A 83 14.84 21.99 -2.37
N GLY A 84 14.54 21.22 -1.33
CA GLY A 84 14.10 21.67 -0.02
C GLY A 84 13.84 20.47 0.89
N HIS A 85 13.57 20.71 2.16
CA HIS A 85 13.28 19.66 3.13
C HIS A 85 12.39 20.16 4.28
N ASP A 86 11.62 19.25 4.85
CA ASP A 86 10.94 19.40 6.15
C ASP A 86 11.46 18.26 7.04
N ASP A 87 11.73 18.54 8.32
CA ASP A 87 12.30 17.55 9.25
C ASP A 87 11.25 16.62 9.88
N LEU A 88 9.97 16.82 9.54
CA LEU A 88 8.81 16.10 10.04
C LEU A 88 8.73 16.12 11.57
N GLN A 89 9.24 17.19 12.19
CA GLN A 89 9.38 17.33 13.64
C GLN A 89 10.19 16.17 14.25
N GLY A 90 11.19 15.67 13.53
CA GLY A 90 12.06 14.56 13.94
C GLY A 90 11.45 13.16 13.80
N ARG A 91 10.30 13.01 13.11
CA ARG A 91 9.63 11.71 12.90
C ARG A 91 10.23 10.97 11.70
N SER A 92 10.20 9.64 11.75
CA SER A 92 10.67 8.80 10.63
C SER A 92 9.72 8.90 9.44
N ALA A 93 10.22 9.16 8.22
CA ALA A 93 9.39 9.13 7.03
C ALA A 93 9.22 7.70 6.51
N TYR A 94 7.99 7.29 6.22
CA TYR A 94 7.71 6.02 5.58
C TYR A 94 6.57 6.13 4.56
N GLN A 95 6.84 5.64 3.35
CA GLN A 95 5.93 5.67 2.18
C GLN A 95 5.13 6.98 2.02
N PRO A 96 5.80 8.13 1.85
CA PRO A 96 5.12 9.39 1.59
C PRO A 96 4.31 9.32 0.28
N LEU A 97 3.14 9.94 0.28
CA LEU A 97 2.29 10.11 -0.89
C LEU A 97 2.07 11.61 -1.12
N ILE A 98 2.34 12.09 -2.33
CA ILE A 98 2.11 13.49 -2.71
C ILE A 98 0.87 13.53 -3.60
N ILE A 99 -0.09 14.39 -3.25
CA ILE A 99 -1.37 14.53 -3.93
C ILE A 99 -1.55 15.98 -4.35
N ASN A 100 -1.94 16.19 -5.61
CA ASN A 100 -2.41 17.48 -6.06
C ASN A 100 -3.87 17.69 -5.63
N GLU A 101 -4.07 18.51 -4.61
CA GLU A 101 -5.37 18.89 -4.07
C GLU A 101 -5.76 20.28 -4.58
N ASN A 102 -6.39 20.32 -5.75
CA ASN A 102 -6.86 21.56 -6.39
C ASN A 102 -5.73 22.60 -6.59
N GLY A 103 -4.57 22.15 -7.06
CA GLY A 103 -3.41 23.02 -7.35
C GLY A 103 -2.43 23.20 -6.21
N ARG A 104 -2.69 22.61 -5.04
CA ARG A 104 -1.71 22.46 -3.95
C ARG A 104 -1.12 21.06 -3.98
N GLU A 105 0.20 20.93 -3.82
CA GLU A 105 0.84 19.63 -3.65
C GLU A 105 0.95 19.33 -2.16
N ILE A 106 0.20 18.33 -1.68
CA ILE A 106 0.15 17.95 -0.26
C ILE A 106 0.82 16.59 -0.09
N ALA A 107 1.86 16.54 0.74
CA ALA A 107 2.53 15.33 1.14
C ALA A 107 1.91 14.75 2.41
N TYR A 108 1.40 13.53 2.31
CA TYR A 108 0.94 12.70 3.42
C TYR A 108 2.03 11.69 3.76
N VAL A 109 2.62 11.82 4.94
CA VAL A 109 3.80 11.04 5.32
C VAL A 109 3.48 10.16 6.51
N GLY A 110 3.47 8.84 6.29
CA GLY A 110 3.34 7.87 7.35
C GLY A 110 4.61 7.77 8.21
N HIS A 111 4.43 7.36 9.46
CA HIS A 111 5.53 7.18 10.41
C HIS A 111 5.53 5.77 11.00
N HIS A 112 6.73 5.27 11.33
CA HIS A 112 6.88 4.10 12.20
C HIS A 112 6.53 4.47 13.64
N THR A 113 6.44 3.46 14.51
CA THR A 113 6.28 3.66 15.95
C THR A 113 7.28 4.67 16.49
N GLY A 114 6.82 5.42 17.49
CA GLY A 114 7.63 6.33 18.27
C GLY A 114 6.74 7.40 18.85
N SER A 115 7.34 8.40 19.46
CA SER A 115 6.64 9.63 19.84
C SER A 115 7.61 10.78 19.72
N ALA A 116 7.09 11.95 19.40
CA ALA A 116 7.89 13.15 19.29
C ALA A 116 7.05 14.37 19.65
N MET A 117 7.71 15.45 20.05
CA MET A 117 7.05 16.73 20.26
C MET A 117 6.36 17.16 18.97
N ASN A 118 5.10 17.57 19.07
CA ASN A 118 4.37 18.28 18.02
C ASN A 118 4.41 19.77 18.38
N SER A 119 5.13 20.57 17.59
CA SER A 119 5.32 22.00 17.86
C SER A 119 4.03 22.80 17.65
N LEU A 120 3.08 22.29 16.86
CA LEU A 120 1.76 22.90 16.65
C LEU A 120 0.86 22.81 17.89
N THR A 121 1.00 21.75 18.68
CA THR A 121 0.13 21.50 19.85
C THR A 121 0.87 21.63 21.19
N GLY A 122 2.21 21.65 21.18
CA GLY A 122 3.06 21.66 22.37
C GLY A 122 3.06 20.31 23.13
N LYS A 123 2.61 19.22 22.51
CA LYS A 123 2.47 17.91 23.15
C LYS A 123 3.38 16.87 22.52
N VAL A 124 3.86 15.93 23.33
CA VAL A 124 4.47 14.69 22.81
C VAL A 124 3.34 13.77 22.38
N GLU A 125 3.31 13.43 21.10
CA GLU A 125 2.26 12.61 20.49
C GLU A 125 2.85 11.33 19.91
N PRO A 126 2.13 10.19 19.97
CA PRO A 126 2.50 9.00 19.23
C PRO A 126 2.64 9.34 17.75
N ASN A 127 3.70 8.84 17.12
CA ASN A 127 3.90 8.96 15.69
C ASN A 127 2.64 8.46 14.95
N GLY A 128 2.23 9.16 13.90
CA GLY A 128 1.11 8.76 13.07
C GLY A 128 1.34 9.18 11.63
N THR A 129 0.66 10.23 11.20
CA THR A 129 0.76 10.78 9.84
C THR A 129 1.02 12.28 9.89
N SER A 130 2.12 12.73 9.27
CA SER A 130 2.35 14.15 9.01
C SER A 130 1.70 14.58 7.71
N ILE A 131 1.17 15.79 7.68
CA ILE A 131 0.63 16.44 6.49
C ILE A 131 1.45 17.70 6.23
N VAL A 132 2.08 17.78 5.06
CA VAL A 132 3.01 18.86 4.68
C VAL A 132 2.59 19.45 3.34
N ASP A 133 2.48 20.77 3.26
CA ASP A 133 2.33 21.47 2.00
C ASP A 133 3.69 21.54 1.30
N VAL A 134 3.80 20.91 0.14
CA VAL A 134 5.02 20.87 -0.68
C VAL A 134 4.83 21.58 -2.02
N THR A 135 3.82 22.46 -2.12
CA THR A 135 3.55 23.26 -3.33
C THR A 135 4.75 24.13 -3.72
N ASP A 136 5.39 24.77 -2.73
CA ASP A 136 6.71 25.37 -2.88
C ASP A 136 7.76 24.38 -2.36
N VAL A 137 8.41 23.67 -3.28
CA VAL A 137 9.40 22.63 -2.97
C VAL A 137 10.61 23.17 -2.19
N ALA A 138 10.91 24.47 -2.28
CA ALA A 138 12.01 25.09 -1.55
C ALA A 138 11.63 25.47 -0.11
N HIS A 139 10.33 25.64 0.15
CA HIS A 139 9.80 26.05 1.45
C HIS A 139 8.60 25.17 1.85
N PRO A 140 8.82 23.86 2.06
CA PRO A 140 7.75 22.98 2.53
C PRO A 140 7.23 23.46 3.89
N ARG A 141 5.92 23.31 4.11
CA ARG A 141 5.25 23.79 5.32
C ARG A 141 4.47 22.67 5.99
N TYR A 142 4.91 22.28 7.18
CA TYR A 142 4.19 21.36 8.05
C TYR A 142 2.80 21.93 8.43
N LEU A 143 1.73 21.22 8.08
CA LEU A 143 0.35 21.69 8.29
C LEU A 143 -0.30 21.05 9.51
N ALA A 144 -0.17 19.73 9.65
CA ALA A 144 -0.85 18.97 10.69
C ALA A 144 -0.15 17.65 10.98
N HIS A 145 -0.47 17.09 12.15
CA HIS A 145 -0.10 15.74 12.53
C HIS A 145 -1.36 15.01 13.03
N ILE A 146 -1.62 13.83 12.48
CA ILE A 146 -2.66 12.92 12.98
C ILE A 146 -1.95 11.85 13.81
N PRO A 147 -2.15 11.80 15.14
CA PRO A 147 -1.51 10.79 15.99
C PRO A 147 -1.87 9.36 15.56
N GLY A 148 -0.92 8.44 15.74
CA GLY A 148 -1.17 7.00 15.63
C GLY A 148 -1.56 6.41 16.97
N SER A 149 -1.61 5.08 17.03
CA SER A 149 -1.85 4.37 18.27
C SER A 149 -0.58 4.38 19.14
N SER A 150 -0.76 4.61 20.43
CA SER A 150 0.27 4.32 21.44
C SER A 150 0.40 2.82 21.73
N GLU A 151 -0.56 2.02 21.27
CA GLU A 151 -0.56 0.56 21.43
C GLU A 151 0.22 -0.10 20.28
N GLY A 152 0.93 -1.19 20.57
CA GLY A 152 1.54 -2.05 19.55
C GLY A 152 3.06 -2.23 19.61
N GLY A 153 3.77 -1.58 20.54
CA GLY A 153 5.24 -1.73 20.64
C GLY A 153 5.99 -1.22 19.41
N GLU A 154 7.31 -1.45 19.32
CA GLU A 154 8.24 -0.81 18.36
C GLU A 154 7.85 -0.94 16.87
N GLU A 155 7.06 -1.95 16.48
CA GLU A 155 6.59 -2.14 15.09
C GLU A 155 5.06 -2.00 14.92
N GLY A 156 4.33 -1.84 16.02
CA GLY A 156 2.87 -1.83 16.01
C GLY A 156 2.22 -0.48 16.31
N GLY A 157 2.99 0.55 16.66
CA GLY A 157 2.51 1.94 16.67
C GLY A 157 2.74 2.63 15.33
N GLY A 158 2.34 3.90 15.21
CA GLY A 158 2.53 4.65 13.96
C GLY A 158 1.31 4.67 13.05
N ALA A 159 1.53 5.15 11.82
CA ALA A 159 0.63 4.97 10.68
C ALA A 159 1.45 4.93 9.42
N GLN A 160 2.12 3.79 9.26
CA GLN A 160 3.21 3.61 8.31
C GLN A 160 2.83 3.91 6.86
N MET A 161 1.56 3.78 6.48
CA MET A 161 1.14 3.85 5.08
C MET A 161 -0.20 4.54 4.92
N VAL A 162 -0.31 5.28 3.84
CA VAL A 162 -1.47 6.12 3.57
C VAL A 162 -1.92 5.97 2.12
N ARG A 163 -3.22 6.11 1.91
CA ARG A 163 -3.82 6.30 0.58
C ARG A 163 -4.75 7.49 0.66
N VAL A 164 -4.81 8.26 -0.41
CA VAL A 164 -5.68 9.43 -0.48
C VAL A 164 -6.50 9.36 -1.75
N CYS A 165 -7.81 9.55 -1.62
CA CYS A 165 -8.73 9.58 -2.73
C CYS A 165 -9.56 10.87 -2.70
N SER A 166 -9.78 11.47 -3.87
CA SER A 166 -10.76 12.54 -4.02
C SER A 166 -12.17 11.98 -3.97
N GLY A 167 -13.05 12.63 -3.23
CA GLY A 167 -14.48 12.38 -3.27
C GLY A 167 -15.11 12.68 -4.64
N SER A 168 -14.41 13.37 -5.53
CA SER A 168 -14.85 13.54 -6.91
C SER A 168 -14.58 12.33 -7.81
N VAL A 169 -13.73 11.40 -7.35
CA VAL A 169 -13.36 10.17 -8.07
C VAL A 169 -14.07 8.94 -7.48
N LEU A 170 -14.22 8.90 -6.15
CA LEU A 170 -14.95 7.84 -5.47
C LEU A 170 -16.42 7.78 -5.93
N PRO A 171 -17.00 6.58 -6.19
CA PRO A 171 -18.36 6.46 -6.72
C PRO A 171 -19.46 7.12 -5.88
N HIS A 172 -19.29 7.14 -4.56
CA HIS A 172 -20.22 7.76 -3.61
C HIS A 172 -19.52 8.77 -2.70
N GLY A 173 -18.35 9.27 -3.12
CA GLY A 173 -17.65 10.34 -2.43
C GLY A 173 -18.39 11.67 -2.56
N VAL A 174 -18.20 12.55 -1.57
CA VAL A 174 -18.69 13.92 -1.67
C VAL A 174 -17.76 14.71 -2.58
N ARG A 175 -18.28 15.25 -3.68
CA ARG A 175 -17.50 16.05 -4.64
C ARG A 175 -16.78 17.21 -3.93
N GLY A 176 -15.51 17.41 -4.27
CA GLY A 176 -14.66 18.42 -3.67
C GLY A 176 -14.05 18.06 -2.31
N LYS A 177 -14.42 16.91 -1.72
CA LYS A 177 -13.77 16.38 -0.53
C LYS A 177 -12.52 15.55 -0.86
N TRP A 178 -11.65 15.38 0.12
CA TRP A 178 -10.48 14.51 0.07
C TRP A 178 -10.46 13.59 1.29
N TYR A 179 -10.15 12.31 1.06
CA TYR A 179 -10.21 11.29 2.09
C TYR A 179 -8.87 10.55 2.21
N LEU A 180 -8.35 10.48 3.43
CA LEU A 180 -7.13 9.78 3.79
C LEU A 180 -7.47 8.45 4.48
N LEU A 181 -7.12 7.33 3.84
CA LEU A 181 -7.12 6.00 4.46
C LEU A 181 -5.75 5.72 5.07
N ARG A 182 -5.72 5.32 6.35
CA ARG A 182 -4.50 4.99 7.09
C ARG A 182 -4.75 3.88 8.12
N PRO A 183 -3.74 3.07 8.50
CA PRO A 183 -3.79 2.31 9.73
C PRO A 183 -3.62 3.25 10.94
N ASN A 184 -4.15 2.85 12.09
CA ASN A 184 -3.90 3.48 13.37
C ASN A 184 -3.12 2.51 14.26
N GLY A 185 -1.79 2.49 14.09
CA GLY A 185 -0.95 1.41 14.57
C GLY A 185 -1.51 0.06 14.13
N SER A 186 -1.28 -0.98 14.92
CA SER A 186 -1.69 -2.36 14.65
C SER A 186 -3.17 -2.66 14.93
N VAL A 187 -3.97 -1.68 15.37
CA VAL A 187 -5.26 -1.94 16.01
C VAL A 187 -6.48 -1.66 15.13
N SER A 188 -6.36 -0.77 14.14
CA SER A 188 -7.47 -0.43 13.24
C SER A 188 -7.00 0.19 11.92
N HIS A 189 -7.94 0.27 10.95
CA HIS A 189 -7.84 1.14 9.78
C HIS A 189 -8.89 2.25 9.89
N GLU A 190 -8.51 3.48 9.57
CA GLU A 190 -9.32 4.67 9.71
C GLU A 190 -9.36 5.48 8.40
N ILE A 191 -10.45 6.21 8.19
CA ILE A 191 -10.56 7.23 7.14
C ILE A 191 -10.72 8.60 7.79
N TYR A 192 -9.97 9.59 7.30
CA TYR A 192 -10.07 11.01 7.67
C TYR A 192 -10.57 11.83 6.49
N ASP A 193 -11.43 12.82 6.75
CA ASP A 193 -11.64 13.95 5.84
C ASP A 193 -10.44 14.89 5.99
N VAL A 194 -9.70 15.07 4.89
CA VAL A 194 -8.49 15.90 4.80
C VAL A 194 -8.67 17.05 3.80
N THR A 195 -9.93 17.40 3.49
CA THR A 195 -10.24 18.51 2.56
C THR A 195 -9.63 19.83 3.00
N ASP A 196 -9.57 20.05 4.32
CA ASP A 196 -8.67 21.03 4.90
C ASP A 196 -7.47 20.29 5.52
N PRO A 197 -6.32 20.21 4.82
CA PRO A 197 -5.18 19.44 5.28
C PRO A 197 -4.53 19.99 6.56
N ALA A 198 -4.85 21.23 6.96
CA ALA A 198 -4.42 21.79 8.24
C ALA A 198 -5.33 21.37 9.42
N HIS A 199 -6.55 20.90 9.14
CA HIS A 199 -7.53 20.50 10.15
C HIS A 199 -8.17 19.15 9.80
N PRO A 200 -7.38 18.05 9.73
CA PRO A 200 -7.90 16.73 9.41
C PRO A 200 -8.88 16.23 10.48
N ALA A 201 -9.98 15.62 10.05
CA ALA A 201 -11.01 15.10 10.95
C ALA A 201 -11.31 13.62 10.65
N ARG A 202 -11.33 12.77 11.68
CA ARG A 202 -11.67 11.35 11.48
C ARG A 202 -13.11 11.23 11.00
N LEU A 203 -13.30 10.63 9.84
CA LEU A 203 -14.61 10.36 9.26
C LEU A 203 -15.20 9.07 9.82
N THR A 204 -14.43 7.98 9.80
CA THR A 204 -14.87 6.67 10.29
C THR A 204 -13.70 5.75 10.60
N THR A 205 -13.95 4.74 11.42
CA THR A 205 -13.07 3.57 11.59
C THR A 205 -13.60 2.47 10.67
N VAL A 206 -12.78 2.01 9.72
CA VAL A 206 -13.16 0.98 8.74
C VAL A 206 -13.28 -0.38 9.40
N VAL A 207 -12.31 -0.72 10.24
CA VAL A 207 -12.23 -1.97 10.98
C VAL A 207 -11.30 -1.79 12.18
N GLU A 208 -11.66 -2.38 13.32
CA GLU A 208 -10.91 -2.34 14.58
C GLU A 208 -10.73 -3.73 15.18
N GLY A 209 -10.09 -3.81 16.35
CA GLY A 209 -9.78 -5.08 17.00
C GLY A 209 -8.74 -5.89 16.23
N LEU A 210 -7.89 -5.21 15.45
CA LEU A 210 -6.87 -5.83 14.63
C LEU A 210 -5.56 -6.02 15.41
N THR A 211 -4.72 -6.85 14.82
CA THR A 211 -3.31 -7.01 15.12
C THR A 211 -2.55 -7.01 13.81
N GLY A 212 -1.35 -6.39 13.81
CA GLY A 212 -0.47 -6.40 12.65
C GLY A 212 -1.06 -5.75 11.40
N THR A 213 -1.64 -4.55 11.50
CA THR A 213 -1.98 -3.82 10.28
C THR A 213 -0.74 -3.61 9.41
N HIS A 214 -0.90 -3.55 8.08
CA HIS A 214 0.24 -3.37 7.19
C HIS A 214 -0.15 -2.67 5.87
N LYS A 215 0.66 -2.84 4.82
CA LYS A 215 0.51 -2.15 3.52
C LYS A 215 -0.84 -2.39 2.91
N SER A 216 -1.58 -1.30 2.71
CA SER A 216 -2.92 -1.32 2.14
C SER A 216 -2.96 -0.63 0.77
N TRP A 217 -3.92 -1.01 -0.05
CA TRP A 217 -4.19 -0.42 -1.36
C TRP A 217 -5.63 0.02 -1.45
N TRP A 218 -5.89 1.19 -2.03
CA TRP A 218 -7.24 1.71 -2.25
C TRP A 218 -7.38 2.16 -3.70
N GLU A 219 -8.33 1.56 -4.40
CA GLU A 219 -8.72 1.95 -5.74
C GLU A 219 -9.71 3.11 -5.68
N CYS A 220 -9.27 4.34 -5.96
CA CYS A 220 -10.14 5.50 -5.84
C CYS A 220 -11.32 5.50 -6.82
N ASP A 221 -11.18 4.87 -7.99
CA ASP A 221 -12.20 4.82 -9.04
C ASP A 221 -13.34 3.86 -8.72
N THR A 222 -13.06 2.74 -8.04
CA THR A 222 -14.06 1.75 -7.64
C THR A 222 -14.47 1.84 -6.18
N GLY A 223 -13.63 2.44 -5.34
CA GLY A 223 -13.77 2.42 -3.89
C GLY A 223 -13.23 1.15 -3.22
N ILE A 224 -12.82 0.13 -3.97
CA ILE A 224 -12.35 -1.14 -3.39
C ILE A 224 -11.01 -0.94 -2.68
N ALA A 225 -10.97 -1.32 -1.41
CA ALA A 225 -9.78 -1.28 -0.58
C ALA A 225 -9.36 -2.68 -0.13
N TYR A 226 -8.06 -2.93 -0.22
CA TYR A 226 -7.38 -4.14 0.21
C TYR A 226 -6.54 -3.77 1.43
N LEU A 227 -7.14 -3.94 2.60
CA LEU A 227 -6.53 -3.64 3.88
C LEU A 227 -5.72 -4.84 4.36
N VAL A 228 -4.64 -4.59 5.09
CA VAL A 228 -3.89 -5.67 5.73
C VAL A 228 -4.02 -5.56 7.23
N GLY A 229 -4.34 -6.68 7.88
CA GLY A 229 -4.43 -6.83 9.33
C GLY A 229 -5.15 -8.13 9.70
N ASN A 230 -4.96 -8.60 10.92
CA ASN A 230 -5.57 -9.84 11.41
C ASN A 230 -6.35 -9.59 12.70
N SER A 231 -7.60 -10.05 12.77
CA SER A 231 -8.32 -10.19 14.03
C SER A 231 -8.22 -11.65 14.48
N ARG A 232 -7.40 -11.90 15.51
CA ARG A 232 -7.07 -13.26 15.97
C ARG A 232 -8.31 -14.14 16.25
N PRO A 233 -9.42 -13.62 16.81
CA PRO A 233 -10.65 -14.41 17.00
C PRO A 233 -11.25 -15.01 15.73
N GLU A 234 -10.94 -14.47 14.55
CA GLU A 234 -11.45 -14.97 13.27
C GLU A 234 -10.78 -16.29 12.83
N GLY A 235 -9.62 -16.63 13.42
CA GLY A 235 -8.93 -17.90 13.20
C GLY A 235 -7.95 -17.92 12.03
N TRP A 236 -7.66 -16.78 11.42
CA TRP A 236 -6.61 -16.67 10.40
C TRP A 236 -5.22 -16.85 11.01
N THR A 237 -4.40 -17.66 10.37
CA THR A 237 -3.06 -18.04 10.84
C THR A 237 -1.97 -17.42 9.98
N GLY A 238 -0.73 -17.41 10.48
CA GLY A 238 0.41 -16.94 9.69
C GLY A 238 0.72 -15.45 9.80
N GLY A 239 0.03 -14.75 10.71
CA GLY A 239 0.13 -13.31 10.88
C GLY A 239 -0.92 -12.59 10.05
N ASN A 240 -0.51 -11.57 9.31
CA ASN A 240 -1.43 -10.66 8.65
C ASN A 240 -2.03 -11.30 7.39
N HIS A 241 -3.29 -10.96 7.10
CA HIS A 241 -3.96 -11.31 5.86
C HIS A 241 -4.70 -10.09 5.30
N MET A 242 -5.30 -10.26 4.13
CA MET A 242 -6.04 -9.20 3.45
C MET A 242 -7.48 -9.18 3.95
N LYS A 243 -7.97 -7.99 4.28
CA LYS A 243 -9.38 -7.69 4.51
C LYS A 243 -9.84 -6.74 3.42
N ILE A 244 -10.84 -7.13 2.67
CA ILE A 244 -11.31 -6.39 1.50
C ILE A 244 -12.61 -5.69 1.87
N TYR A 245 -12.66 -4.38 1.60
CA TYR A 245 -13.81 -3.53 1.84
C TYR A 245 -14.18 -2.77 0.58
N ASP A 246 -15.47 -2.53 0.39
CA ASP A 246 -15.98 -1.47 -0.46
C ASP A 246 -16.01 -0.17 0.35
N LEU A 247 -15.18 0.79 -0.05
CA LEU A 247 -15.10 2.15 0.51
C LEU A 247 -15.53 3.20 -0.52
N SER A 248 -16.40 2.82 -1.47
CA SER A 248 -16.95 3.73 -2.48
C SER A 248 -17.74 4.89 -1.86
N ASP A 249 -18.47 4.62 -0.76
CA ASP A 249 -18.90 5.60 0.24
C ASP A 249 -17.90 5.55 1.42
N PRO A 250 -16.95 6.51 1.53
CA PRO A 250 -15.92 6.46 2.56
C PRO A 250 -16.47 6.65 3.98
N ALA A 251 -17.72 7.11 4.13
CA ALA A 251 -18.38 7.19 5.44
C ALA A 251 -19.08 5.88 5.84
N LYS A 252 -19.30 4.96 4.89
CA LYS A 252 -20.02 3.69 5.10
C LYS A 252 -19.25 2.49 4.54
N PRO A 253 -18.15 2.09 5.19
CA PRO A 253 -17.39 0.91 4.78
C PRO A 253 -18.27 -0.35 4.75
N VAL A 254 -18.17 -1.12 3.67
CA VAL A 254 -18.87 -2.41 3.54
C VAL A 254 -17.83 -3.52 3.41
N TYR A 255 -17.90 -4.49 4.32
CA TYR A 255 -17.04 -5.66 4.29
C TYR A 255 -17.35 -6.56 3.09
N ILE A 256 -16.32 -6.97 2.34
CA ILE A 256 -16.44 -7.91 1.21
C ILE A 256 -15.99 -9.30 1.65
N ARG A 257 -14.72 -9.46 2.01
CA ARG A 257 -14.14 -10.75 2.42
C ARG A 257 -12.76 -10.60 3.04
N ASP A 258 -12.30 -11.67 3.67
CA ASP A 258 -10.92 -11.92 4.00
C ASP A 258 -10.27 -12.84 2.95
N PHE A 259 -8.97 -12.64 2.72
CA PHE A 259 -8.19 -13.44 1.78
C PHE A 259 -6.72 -13.50 2.20
N GLY A 260 -6.04 -14.58 1.86
CA GLY A 260 -4.61 -14.78 2.15
C GLY A 260 -4.00 -15.81 1.22
N LEU A 261 -2.76 -16.24 1.48
CA LEU A 261 -2.20 -17.38 0.77
C LEU A 261 -2.89 -18.66 1.26
N LEU A 262 -3.13 -19.62 0.38
CA LEU A 262 -3.72 -20.90 0.79
C LEU A 262 -2.92 -21.50 1.95
N GLY A 263 -3.62 -21.90 3.01
CA GLY A 263 -3.04 -22.38 4.26
C GLY A 263 -3.11 -21.38 5.41
N SER A 264 -3.43 -20.12 5.14
CA SER A 264 -3.65 -19.10 6.18
C SER A 264 -5.10 -19.04 6.68
N GLN A 265 -6.06 -19.52 5.89
CA GLN A 265 -7.49 -19.41 6.20
C GLN A 265 -7.91 -20.32 7.37
N PRO A 266 -9.00 -19.98 8.10
CA PRO A 266 -9.47 -20.77 9.23
C PRO A 266 -9.80 -22.22 8.84
N GLY A 267 -9.24 -23.18 9.56
CA GLY A 267 -9.48 -24.61 9.32
C GLY A 267 -8.73 -25.19 8.12
N ALA A 268 -7.70 -24.51 7.61
CA ALA A 268 -6.92 -25.00 6.48
C ALA A 268 -6.28 -26.37 6.72
N THR A 269 -6.40 -27.27 5.74
CA THR A 269 -5.79 -28.61 5.71
C THR A 269 -4.73 -28.75 4.61
N SER A 270 -4.55 -27.73 3.77
CA SER A 270 -3.61 -27.65 2.65
C SER A 270 -2.98 -26.26 2.61
N HIS A 271 -1.83 -26.11 1.95
CA HIS A 271 -1.13 -24.82 1.83
C HIS A 271 -0.43 -24.65 0.49
N GLU A 272 -0.19 -23.40 0.11
CA GLU A 272 0.73 -22.99 -0.96
C GLU A 272 1.92 -22.24 -0.35
N GLY A 273 3.07 -22.24 -1.05
CA GLY A 273 4.27 -21.51 -0.65
C GLY A 273 5.27 -22.32 0.16
N LEU A 274 6.18 -21.62 0.84
CA LEU A 274 7.35 -22.22 1.52
C LEU A 274 7.03 -22.79 2.91
N GLY A 275 5.80 -22.63 3.39
CA GLY A 275 5.35 -23.15 4.67
C GLY A 275 3.87 -22.92 4.87
N ASN A 276 3.31 -23.56 5.90
CA ASN A 276 1.94 -23.30 6.31
C ASN A 276 1.81 -21.84 6.79
N ALA A 277 0.73 -21.19 6.37
CA ALA A 277 0.34 -19.88 6.86
C ALA A 277 1.43 -18.80 6.71
N THR A 278 1.71 -18.39 5.47
CA THR A 278 2.61 -17.27 5.20
C THR A 278 1.82 -15.95 5.15
N GLY A 279 2.10 -15.04 6.08
CA GLY A 279 1.42 -13.74 6.17
C GLY A 279 1.69 -12.83 4.97
N ILE A 280 0.72 -11.99 4.66
CA ILE A 280 0.82 -11.00 3.58
C ILE A 280 1.64 -9.79 4.04
N HIS A 281 2.53 -9.33 3.17
CA HIS A 281 3.21 -8.06 3.29
C HIS A 281 2.34 -6.95 2.70
N GLY A 282 1.79 -7.11 1.50
CA GLY A 282 0.86 -6.13 0.95
C GLY A 282 0.28 -6.50 -0.41
N PRO A 283 -0.95 -6.07 -0.71
CA PRO A 283 -1.54 -6.09 -2.05
C PRO A 283 -1.24 -4.81 -2.83
N ILE A 284 -1.09 -4.95 -4.14
CA ILE A 284 -1.12 -3.85 -5.11
C ILE A 284 -2.14 -4.20 -6.18
N SER A 285 -3.20 -3.41 -6.32
CA SER A 285 -4.14 -3.61 -7.42
C SER A 285 -3.72 -2.86 -8.67
N ALA A 286 -3.84 -3.52 -9.82
CA ALA A 286 -3.72 -2.89 -11.12
C ALA A 286 -5.07 -2.37 -11.67
N GLY A 287 -6.08 -2.32 -10.81
CA GLY A 287 -7.41 -1.79 -11.11
C GLY A 287 -8.29 -2.72 -11.95
N PRO A 288 -9.55 -2.31 -12.20
CA PRO A 288 -10.53 -3.12 -12.92
C PRO A 288 -10.10 -3.43 -14.36
N GLY A 289 -9.44 -2.49 -15.05
CA GLY A 289 -9.05 -2.66 -16.45
C GLY A 289 -8.03 -3.78 -16.69
N LYS A 290 -7.04 -3.94 -15.79
CA LYS A 290 -6.11 -5.07 -15.86
C LYS A 290 -6.66 -6.33 -15.18
N ASN A 291 -7.66 -6.19 -14.32
CA ASN A 291 -8.26 -7.28 -13.56
C ASN A 291 -7.22 -8.11 -12.77
N ARG A 292 -6.24 -7.44 -12.14
CA ARG A 292 -5.17 -8.11 -11.38
C ARG A 292 -4.91 -7.44 -10.03
N VAL A 293 -4.69 -8.28 -9.01
CA VAL A 293 -4.11 -7.89 -7.72
C VAL A 293 -2.83 -8.70 -7.51
N TYR A 294 -1.74 -8.01 -7.20
CA TYR A 294 -0.45 -8.61 -6.89
C TYR A 294 -0.30 -8.65 -5.37
N ALA A 295 -0.30 -9.84 -4.80
CA ALA A 295 -0.18 -10.05 -3.36
C ALA A 295 1.19 -10.62 -3.03
N ALA A 296 1.98 -9.86 -2.24
CA ALA A 296 3.28 -10.31 -1.77
C ALA A 296 3.15 -10.89 -0.35
N TYR A 297 3.65 -12.11 -0.15
CA TYR A 297 3.68 -12.85 1.12
C TYR A 297 5.12 -13.06 1.59
N GLY A 298 5.32 -13.28 2.89
CA GLY A 298 6.63 -13.54 3.48
C GLY A 298 7.36 -12.26 3.87
N THR A 299 6.79 -11.51 4.82
CA THR A 299 7.35 -10.26 5.33
C THR A 299 8.78 -10.48 5.85
N GLY A 300 9.76 -9.88 5.16
CA GLY A 300 11.17 -9.86 5.58
C GLY A 300 12.06 -11.00 5.07
N ALA A 301 11.50 -12.14 4.60
CA ALA A 301 12.26 -13.25 3.99
C ALA A 301 11.33 -14.29 3.33
N ASN A 302 11.90 -15.14 2.46
CA ASN A 302 11.23 -16.34 1.91
C ASN A 302 9.86 -16.03 1.28
N GLY A 303 9.83 -15.02 0.41
CA GLY A 303 8.58 -14.47 -0.11
C GLY A 303 7.98 -15.24 -1.29
N VAL A 304 6.65 -15.16 -1.41
CA VAL A 304 5.87 -15.63 -2.56
C VAL A 304 5.09 -14.44 -3.09
N ILE A 305 4.99 -14.32 -4.42
CA ILE A 305 4.09 -13.36 -5.07
C ILE A 305 2.98 -14.14 -5.75
N GLN A 306 1.74 -13.87 -5.35
CA GLN A 306 0.55 -14.41 -6.01
C GLN A 306 -0.06 -13.34 -6.92
N ILE A 307 -0.41 -13.76 -8.13
CA ILE A 307 -1.16 -12.93 -9.08
C ILE A 307 -2.61 -13.40 -9.03
N LEU A 308 -3.49 -12.53 -8.54
CA LEU A 308 -4.90 -12.81 -8.34
C LEU A 308 -5.73 -12.20 -9.48
N ASP A 309 -6.73 -12.93 -9.94
CA ASP A 309 -7.82 -12.40 -10.76
C ASP A 309 -8.71 -11.53 -9.85
N ARG A 310 -8.74 -10.22 -10.12
CA ARG A 310 -9.42 -9.25 -9.25
C ARG A 310 -10.92 -9.54 -9.15
N GLN A 311 -11.58 -9.80 -10.27
CA GLN A 311 -13.02 -10.04 -10.30
C GLN A 311 -13.38 -11.30 -9.51
N LYS A 312 -12.63 -12.39 -9.69
CA LYS A 312 -12.85 -13.63 -8.92
C LYS A 312 -12.53 -13.43 -7.45
N LEU A 313 -11.46 -12.72 -7.11
CA LEU A 313 -11.17 -12.37 -5.72
C LEU A 313 -12.39 -11.69 -5.05
N LEU A 314 -13.04 -10.77 -5.74
CA LEU A 314 -14.19 -10.00 -5.24
C LEU A 314 -15.54 -10.72 -5.31
N THR A 315 -15.67 -11.83 -6.03
CA THR A 315 -17.00 -12.46 -6.27
C THR A 315 -17.06 -13.97 -6.16
N ALA A 316 -15.95 -14.69 -6.30
CA ALA A 316 -15.91 -16.15 -6.29
C ALA A 316 -15.73 -16.69 -4.86
N PHE A 317 -16.71 -16.42 -4.00
CA PHE A 317 -16.79 -16.98 -2.65
C PHE A 317 -18.24 -16.97 -2.15
N LYS A 318 -18.55 -17.86 -1.21
CA LYS A 318 -19.79 -17.87 -0.44
C LYS A 318 -19.53 -17.45 1.01
N ASN A 319 -18.43 -17.92 1.61
CA ASN A 319 -18.06 -17.52 2.95
C ASN A 319 -17.00 -16.41 2.89
N PRO A 320 -17.35 -15.16 3.24
CA PRO A 320 -16.41 -14.05 3.16
C PRO A 320 -15.26 -14.18 4.18
N LEU A 321 -15.50 -14.79 5.34
CA LEU A 321 -14.53 -14.82 6.44
C LEU A 321 -13.74 -16.13 6.51
N LYS A 322 -14.37 -17.26 6.19
CA LYS A 322 -13.79 -18.61 6.30
C LYS A 322 -13.91 -19.34 4.96
N PRO A 323 -13.18 -18.89 3.93
CA PRO A 323 -13.26 -19.49 2.60
C PRO A 323 -12.75 -20.93 2.59
N THR A 324 -13.33 -21.79 1.75
CA THR A 324 -12.82 -23.16 1.53
C THR A 324 -11.53 -23.15 0.71
N THR A 325 -10.84 -24.30 0.63
CA THR A 325 -9.67 -24.45 -0.24
C THR A 325 -9.98 -24.10 -1.70
N GLU A 326 -11.13 -24.53 -2.21
CA GLU A 326 -11.57 -24.23 -3.58
C GLU A 326 -11.80 -22.72 -3.78
N GLU A 327 -12.39 -22.03 -2.79
CA GLU A 327 -12.62 -20.58 -2.84
C GLU A 327 -11.32 -19.78 -2.74
N MET A 328 -10.32 -20.29 -2.03
CA MET A 328 -8.97 -19.71 -2.00
C MET A 328 -8.28 -19.85 -3.36
N LEU A 329 -8.37 -21.02 -3.99
CA LEU A 329 -7.77 -21.29 -5.30
C LEU A 329 -8.51 -20.59 -6.46
N ALA A 330 -9.80 -20.31 -6.32
CA ALA A 330 -10.63 -19.72 -7.38
C ALA A 330 -10.13 -18.35 -7.85
N ALA A 331 -9.52 -17.56 -6.96
CA ALA A 331 -8.97 -16.24 -7.28
C ALA A 331 -7.59 -16.31 -7.94
N GLY A 332 -6.90 -17.45 -7.88
CA GLY A 332 -5.58 -17.62 -8.50
C GLY A 332 -5.66 -17.47 -10.02
N SER A 333 -4.82 -16.60 -10.59
CA SER A 333 -4.65 -16.55 -12.04
C SER A 333 -3.86 -17.79 -12.49
N ARG A 334 -4.50 -18.72 -13.19
CA ARG A 334 -3.76 -19.72 -13.97
C ARG A 334 -3.03 -18.95 -15.07
N ILE A 335 -1.70 -18.93 -15.04
CA ILE A 335 -0.92 -18.48 -16.19
C ILE A 335 -1.00 -19.62 -17.22
N PRO A 336 -1.65 -19.41 -18.38
CA PRO A 336 -1.66 -20.43 -19.42
C PRO A 336 -0.20 -20.76 -19.81
N GLY A 337 0.17 -22.04 -19.78
CA GLY A 337 1.51 -22.52 -20.14
C GLY A 337 2.48 -22.84 -18.99
N LEU A 338 2.09 -22.63 -17.71
CA LEU A 338 2.91 -23.05 -16.55
C LEU A 338 2.36 -24.26 -15.78
N HIS A 339 1.12 -24.67 -16.06
CA HIS A 339 0.59 -25.95 -15.60
C HIS A 339 0.53 -26.88 -16.80
N GLY A 340 1.33 -27.94 -16.74
CA GLY A 340 1.44 -28.92 -17.82
C GLY A 340 0.09 -29.53 -18.14
N GLU A 341 -0.46 -29.14 -19.29
CA GLU A 341 -1.14 -30.13 -20.12
C GLU A 341 -0.08 -31.12 -20.58
N GLY A 342 -0.39 -32.41 -20.47
CA GLY A 342 0.57 -33.50 -20.57
C GLY A 342 1.52 -33.36 -21.75
N ILE A 343 2.80 -33.23 -21.44
CA ILE A 343 3.88 -33.54 -22.37
C ILE A 343 3.83 -35.05 -22.61
N THR A 344 3.15 -35.46 -23.67
CA THR A 344 3.42 -36.74 -24.32
C THR A 344 4.87 -36.72 -24.77
N GLU A 345 5.61 -37.74 -24.34
CA GLU A 345 7.01 -37.97 -24.62
C GLU A 345 7.22 -38.15 -26.13
N GLU A 346 7.62 -37.08 -26.82
CA GLU A 346 8.19 -37.17 -28.17
C GLU A 346 9.70 -36.93 -28.09
N THR A 347 10.44 -37.98 -28.40
CA THR A 347 11.90 -38.03 -28.42
C THR A 347 12.45 -37.29 -29.65
N GLY A 348 12.82 -36.02 -29.48
CA GLY A 348 13.60 -35.22 -30.43
C GLY A 348 15.07 -35.05 -30.00
N PRO A 349 16.01 -34.84 -30.94
CA PRO A 349 17.45 -35.03 -30.71
C PRO A 349 18.07 -33.96 -29.80
N PRO A 350 19.19 -34.26 -29.12
CA PRO A 350 19.74 -33.38 -28.10
C PRO A 350 20.49 -32.22 -28.75
N ASP A 351 20.10 -30.98 -28.48
CA ASP A 351 20.95 -29.84 -28.82
C ASP A 351 21.09 -28.84 -27.65
N ARG A 352 22.34 -28.76 -27.20
CA ARG A 352 23.07 -27.72 -26.47
C ARG A 352 22.54 -27.24 -25.11
N SER A 353 23.21 -27.74 -24.09
CA SER A 353 23.34 -27.20 -22.75
C SER A 353 23.62 -25.69 -22.74
N PHE A 354 22.74 -24.93 -22.08
CA PHE A 354 23.10 -23.61 -21.57
C PHE A 354 24.17 -23.79 -20.50
N GLY A 355 25.35 -23.21 -20.76
CA GLY A 355 26.53 -23.33 -19.94
C GLY A 355 26.32 -22.86 -18.49
N SER A 356 26.71 -23.73 -17.56
CA SER A 356 26.96 -23.38 -16.17
C SER A 356 28.03 -22.30 -16.07
N VAL A 357 27.69 -21.14 -15.51
CA VAL A 357 28.68 -20.12 -15.12
C VAL A 357 29.50 -20.65 -13.93
N PRO A 358 30.84 -20.71 -13.97
CA PRO A 358 31.62 -21.17 -12.83
C PRO A 358 31.54 -20.16 -11.68
N ARG A 359 31.25 -20.65 -10.46
CA ARG A 359 31.45 -19.87 -9.23
C ARG A 359 32.93 -19.50 -9.10
N ARG A 360 33.27 -18.21 -9.27
CA ARG A 360 34.57 -17.69 -8.83
C ARG A 360 34.61 -17.70 -7.30
N SER A 361 35.56 -18.43 -6.75
CA SER A 361 35.90 -18.41 -5.33
C SER A 361 36.58 -17.08 -4.98
N LEU A 362 35.86 -16.21 -4.26
CA LEU A 362 36.49 -15.07 -3.59
C LEU A 362 37.18 -15.60 -2.33
N ARG A 363 38.53 -15.70 -2.38
CA ARG A 363 39.35 -15.87 -1.17
C ARG A 363 39.18 -14.62 -0.28
N PRO A 364 38.99 -14.76 1.05
CA PRO A 364 39.01 -13.61 1.94
C PRO A 364 40.45 -13.11 2.09
N ARG A 365 40.69 -11.81 1.81
CA ARG A 365 41.88 -11.12 2.30
C ARG A 365 41.72 -10.90 3.81
N SER A 366 42.72 -11.35 4.57
CA SER A 366 42.86 -11.13 6.00
C SER A 366 42.96 -9.64 6.32
N GLY A 367 41.89 -9.09 6.90
CA GLY A 367 41.86 -7.77 7.53
C GLY A 367 41.09 -7.89 8.84
N ALA A 368 41.81 -7.81 9.96
CA ALA A 368 41.25 -8.00 11.29
C ALA A 368 40.25 -6.89 11.64
N TRP A 369 38.96 -7.23 11.73
CA TRP A 369 37.95 -6.42 12.40
C TRP A 369 37.48 -7.14 13.66
N ARG A 370 37.84 -6.57 14.82
CA ARG A 370 37.40 -7.03 16.15
C ARG A 370 35.88 -6.91 16.24
N ARG A 371 35.20 -8.05 16.44
CA ARG A 371 33.78 -8.08 16.84
C ARG A 371 33.64 -7.52 18.26
N ARG A 372 32.94 -6.39 18.41
CA ARG A 372 32.36 -6.01 19.71
C ARG A 372 31.19 -6.97 19.98
N ARG A 373 31.33 -7.81 21.01
CA ARG A 373 30.22 -8.61 21.54
C ARG A 373 29.23 -7.68 22.23
N TRP A 374 27.99 -7.68 21.77
CA TRP A 374 26.85 -7.26 22.59
C TRP A 374 26.52 -8.41 23.54
N CYS A 375 26.56 -8.14 24.84
CA CYS A 375 26.14 -9.07 25.89
C CYS A 375 24.61 -9.04 26.00
N SER A 376 23.91 -10.03 25.43
CA SER A 376 22.52 -10.35 25.79
C SER A 376 22.54 -11.51 26.79
N ARG A 377 22.35 -11.22 28.08
CA ARG A 377 22.18 -12.24 29.14
C ARG A 377 20.71 -12.70 29.14
N THR A 378 20.43 -13.84 28.53
CA THR A 378 19.21 -14.62 28.78
C THR A 378 19.48 -15.62 29.91
N ARG A 379 18.83 -15.44 31.07
CA ARG A 379 18.77 -16.47 32.13
C ARG A 379 17.41 -17.17 32.07
N ARG A 380 17.42 -18.49 31.86
CA ARG A 380 16.32 -19.40 32.24
C ARG A 380 16.31 -19.57 33.77
N PRO A 381 15.15 -19.82 34.38
CA PRO A 381 15.11 -20.60 35.61
C PRO A 381 14.15 -21.80 35.53
N SER A 382 14.60 -22.92 36.07
CA SER A 382 13.84 -24.12 36.37
C SER A 382 13.52 -24.18 37.88
N GLY A 383 12.25 -24.43 38.23
CA GLY A 383 11.83 -25.31 39.33
C GLY A 383 11.87 -24.86 40.81
N THR A 384 10.64 -24.69 41.37
CA THR A 384 10.14 -24.99 42.75
C THR A 384 10.46 -24.08 43.96
N ALA A 385 9.40 -23.86 44.77
CA ALA A 385 9.12 -22.82 45.80
C ALA A 385 9.30 -23.33 47.27
N PRO A 386 8.80 -22.69 48.39
CA PRO A 386 8.17 -21.36 48.61
C PRO A 386 8.63 -20.55 49.87
N GLY A 387 8.18 -19.28 50.02
CA GLY A 387 8.18 -18.55 51.32
C GLY A 387 8.25 -17.00 51.29
N ILE A 388 7.08 -16.33 51.27
CA ILE A 388 6.57 -15.08 51.93
C ILE A 388 7.53 -13.90 52.35
N PRO A 389 7.08 -12.62 52.32
CA PRO A 389 7.86 -11.45 51.88
C PRO A 389 8.22 -10.40 52.95
N ARG A 390 9.09 -9.44 52.57
CA ARG A 390 9.31 -8.03 53.04
C ARG A 390 10.58 -7.53 52.31
N GLY A 391 10.84 -6.27 51.96
CA GLY A 391 10.28 -4.94 52.14
C GLY A 391 11.21 -3.95 51.40
N HIS A 392 10.79 -2.69 51.29
CA HIS A 392 11.46 -1.58 50.59
C HIS A 392 12.95 -1.38 50.94
N HIS A 393 13.77 -0.96 49.95
CA HIS A 393 14.61 0.25 50.06
C HIS A 393 15.27 0.64 48.72
N GLN A 394 15.03 1.88 48.30
CA GLN A 394 15.88 2.63 47.38
C GLN A 394 17.26 2.87 48.01
N ARG A 395 18.34 2.66 47.26
CA ARG A 395 19.61 3.37 47.45
C ARG A 395 20.25 3.72 46.11
N SER A 396 20.57 5.00 46.01
CA SER A 396 21.46 5.69 45.09
C SER A 396 22.89 5.16 45.14
N GLY A 397 23.55 5.08 43.97
CA GLY A 397 24.99 4.87 43.84
C GLY A 397 25.50 5.58 42.59
N ALA A 398 26.52 6.42 42.76
CA ALA A 398 27.12 7.28 41.76
C ALA A 398 28.33 6.61 41.07
N MET A 399 28.60 7.09 39.84
CA MET A 399 29.85 7.13 39.05
C MET A 399 30.64 5.84 38.77
N GLU A 400 31.00 5.65 37.49
CA GLU A 400 32.41 5.60 37.08
C GLU A 400 32.60 5.83 35.56
N HIS A 401 33.59 6.68 35.24
CA HIS A 401 34.08 6.98 33.90
C HIS A 401 34.87 5.80 33.31
N CYS A 402 34.86 5.66 31.99
CA CYS A 402 35.81 4.79 31.27
C CYS A 402 36.52 5.59 30.19
N ASP A 403 37.84 5.70 30.35
CA ASP A 403 38.82 6.31 29.45
C ASP A 403 38.88 5.66 28.06
N VAL A 404 39.15 6.49 27.05
CA VAL A 404 39.41 6.09 25.66
C VAL A 404 40.91 6.17 25.38
N PRO A 405 41.58 5.12 24.84
CA PRO A 405 42.96 5.26 24.42
C PRO A 405 43.06 5.90 23.04
N ARG A 406 43.90 6.95 22.94
CA ARG A 406 44.44 7.49 21.68
C ARG A 406 45.24 6.42 20.94
N ALA A 407 45.03 6.29 19.63
CA ALA A 407 46.00 5.68 18.72
C ALA A 407 46.55 6.76 17.77
N ARG A 408 47.88 6.92 17.78
CA ARG A 408 48.65 7.74 16.84
C ARG A 408 48.98 6.92 15.58
N ARG A 409 48.89 7.61 14.45
CA ARG A 409 49.40 7.37 13.07
C ARG A 409 48.90 6.12 12.35
#